data_AF-A0A131ZBR8-F1
#
_entry.id   AF-A0A131ZBR8-F1
#
_cell.length_a   1.000
_cell.length_b   1.000
_cell.length_c   1.000
_cell.angle_alpha   90.00
_cell.angle_beta   90.00
_cell.angle_gamma   90.00
#
_symmetry.space_group_name_H-M   'P 1'
#
loop_
_entity.id
_entity.type
_entity.pdbx_description
1 polymer ?
#
loop_
_entity_poly.entity_id
_entity_poly.type
_entity_poly.pdbx_seq_one_letter_code
_entity_poly.pdbx_strand_id
1 'polypeptide(L)'
;SLWDTKKIALSEAVTTEEPMKVPAVSTINSTVQGSGILAALLAVVRSSYFKLGVGCVLVYVMMNVCFDASGIYGPDLKTVLRRFSTANNISEAAAKPHGDKPTNNKTRVITDVPEDVVSDSNRSYLSAQKLCPIIPPNLVGYIPTKMDIQSLDDVEGEFPDVMPGGHFRPKECTSRHRVAILIPYRNRAEHLKIFIYNIHRVLARQQIDYGVFVIEQGDSKGFNRAKLLNIGYLESTALYDYQCFVF
;
A
#
# COMPACT_ATOMS: atom_id res chain seq x y z
N SER A 1 -22.19 -11.79 -10.50
CA SER A 1 -21.41 -11.81 -11.74
C SER A 1 -19.91 -11.81 -11.39
N LEU A 2 -19.02 -12.23 -12.29
CA LEU A 2 -17.55 -12.13 -12.12
C LEU A 2 -17.11 -10.68 -11.79
N TRP A 3 -17.90 -9.70 -12.27
CA TRP A 3 -17.82 -8.26 -11.98
C TRP A 3 -18.65 -7.79 -10.79
N ASP A 4 -19.25 -8.68 -10.00
CA ASP A 4 -19.53 -8.37 -8.61
C ASP A 4 -18.19 -8.31 -7.89
N THR A 5 -17.36 -7.32 -8.27
CA THR A 5 -16.53 -6.61 -7.30
C THR A 5 -17.44 -6.44 -6.13
N LYS A 6 -17.10 -7.11 -5.03
CA LYS A 6 -17.56 -6.85 -3.68
C LYS A 6 -17.98 -5.39 -3.70
N LYS A 7 -19.28 -5.13 -3.82
CA LYS A 7 -19.78 -3.78 -3.63
C LYS A 7 -19.29 -3.55 -2.23
N ILE A 8 -18.23 -2.76 -2.08
CA ILE A 8 -18.02 -2.01 -0.86
C ILE A 8 -19.15 -0.98 -0.93
N ALA A 9 -20.38 -1.50 -0.82
CA ALA A 9 -21.48 -0.81 -0.26
C ALA A 9 -20.88 -0.36 1.06
N LEU A 10 -20.70 0.94 1.16
CA LEU A 10 -20.70 1.62 2.43
C LEU A 10 -22.06 1.32 3.06
N SER A 11 -22.27 0.07 3.50
CA SER A 11 -23.30 -0.28 4.44
C SER A 11 -22.80 0.27 5.75
N GLU A 12 -23.20 1.50 6.05
CA GLU A 12 -23.59 1.92 7.39
C GLU A 12 -22.69 1.44 8.54
N ALA A 13 -21.38 1.61 8.39
CA ALA A 13 -20.43 1.37 9.47
C ALA A 13 -19.38 2.49 9.55
N VAL A 14 -19.79 3.74 9.29
CA VAL A 14 -19.26 4.95 9.94
C VAL A 14 -20.41 5.96 10.05
N THR A 15 -21.50 5.56 10.70
CA THR A 15 -22.46 6.53 11.28
C THR A 15 -22.08 6.75 12.73
N THR A 16 -21.04 7.56 12.93
CA THR A 16 -20.90 8.48 14.07
C THR A 16 -19.75 9.45 13.76
N GLU A 17 -19.81 10.12 12.62
CA GLU A 17 -19.26 11.49 12.61
C GLU A 17 -20.33 12.36 13.29
N GLU A 18 -20.20 12.47 14.60
CA GLU A 18 -20.77 13.58 15.35
C GLU A 18 -20.33 14.87 14.63
N PRO A 19 -21.25 15.77 14.23
CA PRO A 19 -20.85 16.99 13.55
C PRO A 19 -19.91 17.77 14.47
N MET A 20 -18.77 18.20 13.93
CA MET A 20 -17.84 19.09 14.61
C MET A 20 -18.63 20.29 15.15
N LYS A 21 -18.88 20.24 16.47
CA LYS A 21 -19.62 21.27 17.18
C LYS A 21 -18.77 22.52 17.15
N VAL A 22 -19.11 23.45 16.26
CA VAL A 22 -18.62 24.82 16.37
C VAL A 22 -19.03 25.30 17.76
N PRO A 23 -18.10 25.71 18.64
CA PRO A 23 -18.49 26.19 19.94
C PRO A 23 -19.33 27.46 19.73
N ALA A 24 -20.62 27.34 20.05
CA ALA A 24 -21.48 28.50 20.25
C ALA A 24 -20.84 29.33 21.36
N VAL A 25 -20.46 30.57 21.02
CA VAL A 25 -20.12 31.58 22.01
C VAL A 25 -21.41 31.90 22.76
N SER A 26 -21.59 31.26 23.91
CA SER A 26 -22.59 31.68 24.88
C SER A 26 -22.03 32.91 25.59
N THR A 27 -22.68 34.06 25.36
CA THR A 27 -22.49 35.25 26.18
C THR A 27 -23.03 34.93 27.57
N ILE A 28 -22.16 34.50 28.47
CA ILE A 28 -22.51 34.32 29.89
C ILE A 28 -22.30 35.66 30.58
N ASN A 29 -23.36 36.48 30.62
CA ASN A 29 -23.46 37.54 31.62
C ASN A 29 -23.67 36.86 32.98
N SER A 30 -22.62 36.81 33.80
CA SER A 30 -22.79 36.62 35.23
C SER A 30 -21.71 37.41 35.98
N THR A 31 -22.17 38.48 36.61
CA THR A 31 -21.50 39.16 37.71
C THR A 31 -21.40 38.19 38.88
N VAL A 32 -20.20 37.67 39.14
CA VAL A 32 -19.87 37.03 40.42
C VAL A 32 -18.59 37.65 40.94
N GLN A 33 -18.78 38.40 42.00
CA GLN A 33 -17.80 39.13 42.78
C GLN A 33 -17.01 38.10 43.62
N GLY A 34 -15.73 37.87 43.29
CA GLY A 34 -14.91 36.89 44.01
C GLY A 34 -13.43 36.91 43.65
N SER A 35 -12.62 37.39 44.60
CA SER A 35 -11.17 37.18 44.83
C SER A 35 -10.20 37.30 43.64
N GLY A 36 -9.44 38.39 43.61
CA GLY A 36 -8.51 38.79 42.53
C GLY A 36 -7.37 37.82 42.17
N ILE A 37 -7.24 36.68 42.85
CA ILE A 37 -6.22 35.66 42.55
C ILE A 37 -6.58 34.85 41.30
N LEU A 38 -7.87 34.51 41.10
CA LEU A 38 -8.30 33.68 39.98
C LEU A 38 -8.30 34.44 38.65
N ALA A 39 -8.66 35.73 38.68
CA ALA A 39 -8.60 36.61 37.52
C ALA A 39 -7.16 36.85 37.04
N ALA A 40 -6.21 37.01 37.98
CA ALA A 40 -4.80 37.16 37.67
C ALA A 40 -4.21 35.89 37.02
N LEU A 41 -4.54 34.71 37.54
CA LEU A 41 -4.11 33.43 36.97
C LEU A 41 -4.65 33.21 35.55
N LEU A 42 -5.92 33.52 35.31
CA LEU A 42 -6.51 33.42 33.97
C LEU A 42 -5.92 34.44 32.98
N ALA A 43 -5.54 35.63 33.45
CA ALA A 43 -4.84 36.63 32.63
C ALA A 43 -3.41 36.19 32.26
N VAL A 44 -2.69 35.55 33.18
CA VAL A 44 -1.34 35.02 32.92
C VAL A 44 -1.38 33.89 31.90
N VAL A 45 -2.37 32.98 31.97
CA VAL A 45 -2.51 31.88 30.98
C VAL A 45 -2.90 32.38 29.59
N ARG A 46 -3.64 33.50 29.51
CA ARG A 46 -3.98 34.15 28.23
C ARG A 46 -2.87 35.03 27.66
N SER A 47 -1.82 35.28 28.43
CA SER A 47 -0.69 36.12 28.05
C SER A 47 0.16 35.44 26.98
N SER A 48 0.48 36.18 25.91
CA SER A 48 1.36 35.70 24.84
C SER A 48 2.73 35.27 25.36
N TYR A 49 3.19 35.84 26.47
CA TYR A 49 4.45 35.49 27.13
C TYR A 49 4.45 34.09 27.73
N PHE A 50 3.30 33.61 28.25
CA PHE A 50 3.18 32.24 28.76
C PHE A 50 3.24 31.22 27.62
N LYS A 51 2.56 31.51 26.50
CA LYS A 51 2.62 30.67 25.29
C LYS A 51 4.02 30.64 24.69
N LEU A 52 4.71 31.78 24.68
CA LEU A 52 6.11 31.85 24.23
C LEU A 52 7.02 31.02 25.16
N GLY A 53 6.83 31.12 26.47
CA GLY A 53 7.58 30.35 27.46
C GLY A 53 7.40 28.85 27.31
N VAL A 54 6.16 28.37 27.20
CA VAL A 54 5.86 26.94 26.96
C VAL A 54 6.43 26.47 25.63
N GLY A 55 6.34 27.31 24.58
CA GLY A 55 6.94 27.02 23.28
C GLY A 55 8.46 26.90 23.34
N CYS A 56 9.15 27.83 24.01
CA CYS A 56 10.60 27.77 24.19
C CYS A 56 11.05 26.54 24.99
N VAL A 57 10.31 26.15 26.03
CA VAL A 57 10.61 24.93 26.81
C VAL A 57 10.42 23.68 25.95
N LEU A 58 9.35 23.59 25.16
CA LEU A 58 9.14 22.46 24.25
C LEU A 58 10.23 22.37 23.18
N VAL A 59 10.63 23.49 22.59
CA VAL A 59 11.73 23.52 21.62
C VAL A 59 13.05 23.15 22.28
N TYR A 60 13.33 23.63 23.49
CA TYR A 60 14.52 23.25 24.25
C TYR A 60 14.54 21.75 24.57
N VAL A 61 13.42 21.18 25.00
CA VAL A 61 13.30 19.74 25.26
C VAL A 61 13.45 18.95 23.96
N MET A 62 12.84 19.38 22.86
CA MET A 62 13.03 18.75 21.54
C MET A 62 14.48 18.86 21.07
N MET A 63 15.17 19.98 21.31
CA MET A 63 16.59 20.11 21.00
C MET A 63 17.49 19.26 21.91
N ASN A 64 17.11 19.00 23.16
CA ASN A 64 17.89 18.12 24.04
C ASN A 64 17.57 16.63 23.83
N VAL A 65 16.36 16.29 23.39
CA VAL A 65 15.91 14.91 23.16
C VAL A 65 16.21 14.45 21.73
N CYS A 66 16.00 15.32 20.74
CA CYS A 66 16.26 14.99 19.33
C CYS A 66 17.69 15.29 18.91
N PHE A 67 18.41 16.15 19.62
CA PHE A 67 19.83 16.44 19.40
C PHE A 67 20.62 15.94 20.62
N ASP A 68 20.78 14.62 20.70
CA ASP A 68 21.80 14.00 21.56
C ASP A 68 23.18 14.40 21.00
N ALA A 69 23.63 15.60 21.39
CA ALA A 69 24.85 16.26 20.93
C ALA A 69 26.11 15.65 21.57
N SER A 70 26.17 14.32 21.60
CA SER A 70 27.35 13.54 21.99
C SER A 70 28.15 13.03 20.79
N GLY A 71 27.73 13.32 19.55
CA GLY A 71 28.26 12.66 18.35
C GLY A 71 28.95 13.53 17.29
N ILE A 72 28.98 14.86 17.43
CA ILE A 72 29.45 15.75 16.33
C ILE A 72 30.43 16.82 16.85
N TYR A 73 31.49 16.40 17.54
CA TYR A 73 32.75 17.15 17.57
C TYR A 73 33.92 16.18 17.60
N GLY A 74 34.42 15.84 16.41
CA GLY A 74 35.64 15.09 16.21
C GLY A 74 35.95 14.94 14.72
N PRO A 75 37.05 15.52 14.20
CA PRO A 75 37.39 15.41 12.80
C PRO A 75 38.11 14.07 12.59
N ASP A 76 37.44 13.07 12.03
CA ASP A 76 38.18 11.94 11.45
C ASP A 76 37.50 11.32 10.22
N LEU A 77 37.51 12.11 9.15
CA LEU A 77 37.17 11.66 7.79
C LEU A 77 38.08 10.50 7.32
N LYS A 78 39.26 10.28 7.95
CA LYS A 78 40.17 9.19 7.58
C LYS A 78 39.68 7.83 8.08
N THR A 79 38.86 7.77 9.14
CA THR A 79 38.30 6.50 9.64
C THR A 79 37.09 6.03 8.82
N VAL A 80 36.31 6.96 8.23
CA VAL A 80 35.19 6.62 7.33
C VAL A 80 35.68 6.22 5.93
N LEU A 81 36.71 6.89 5.39
CA LEU A 81 37.25 6.58 4.06
C LEU A 81 38.08 5.30 4.00
N ARG A 82 38.57 4.76 5.12
CA ARG A 82 39.20 3.43 5.15
C ARG A 82 38.22 2.29 4.86
N ARG A 83 36.91 2.48 5.06
CA ARG A 83 35.89 1.46 4.74
C ARG A 83 35.55 1.38 3.25
N PHE A 84 35.97 2.35 2.44
CA PHE A 84 35.66 2.40 1.00
C PHE A 84 36.85 2.11 0.07
N SER A 85 38.05 1.88 0.60
CA SER A 85 39.24 1.62 -0.21
C SER A 85 40.04 0.41 0.29
N THR A 86 39.48 -0.79 0.13
CA THR A 86 40.28 -2.02 -0.01
C THR A 86 39.48 -3.09 -0.76
N ALA A 87 39.15 -2.81 -2.02
CA ALA A 87 38.83 -3.86 -2.98
C ALA A 87 39.74 -3.65 -4.18
N ASN A 88 40.99 -4.13 -4.06
CA ASN A 88 41.81 -4.61 -5.18
C ASN A 88 43.00 -5.40 -4.63
N ASN A 89 43.00 -6.69 -4.95
CA ASN A 89 44.10 -7.66 -4.93
C ASN A 89 44.65 -8.09 -3.56
N ILE A 90 44.38 -9.34 -3.16
CA ILE A 90 45.37 -10.42 -3.15
C ILE A 90 44.66 -11.76 -2.89
N SER A 91 45.14 -12.72 -3.68
CA SER A 91 44.95 -14.17 -3.69
C SER A 91 44.97 -14.90 -2.34
N GLU A 92 44.19 -15.99 -2.31
CA GLU A 92 44.57 -17.30 -1.77
C GLU A 92 44.87 -17.41 -0.27
N ALA A 93 43.86 -17.87 0.49
CA ALA A 93 44.07 -18.66 1.69
C ALA A 93 42.97 -19.73 1.78
N ALA A 94 43.41 -20.98 1.60
CA ALA A 94 42.63 -22.20 1.65
C ALA A 94 41.94 -22.40 3.01
N ALA A 95 40.63 -22.65 3.01
CA ALA A 95 39.92 -23.30 4.11
C ALA A 95 39.64 -24.76 3.70
N LYS A 96 40.20 -25.69 4.47
CA LYS A 96 40.09 -27.15 4.30
C LYS A 96 38.63 -27.63 4.24
N PRO A 97 38.35 -28.73 3.50
CA PRO A 97 37.05 -29.38 3.54
C PRO A 97 36.90 -30.13 4.86
N HIS A 98 35.92 -29.74 5.68
CA HIS A 98 35.44 -30.62 6.74
C HIS A 98 34.50 -31.64 6.10
N GLY A 99 34.98 -32.88 5.99
CA GLY A 99 34.17 -33.99 5.52
C GLY A 99 33.16 -34.36 6.58
N ASP A 100 31.91 -33.98 6.38
CA ASP A 100 30.77 -34.59 7.05
C ASP A 100 30.05 -35.51 6.05
N LYS A 101 30.06 -36.78 6.42
CA LYS A 101 29.43 -37.92 5.76
C LYS A 101 27.91 -37.67 5.62
N PRO A 102 27.24 -38.13 4.55
CA PRO A 102 25.81 -37.95 4.42
C PRO A 102 25.10 -38.81 5.47
N THR A 103 24.63 -38.21 6.55
CA THR A 103 23.68 -38.86 7.45
C THR A 103 22.30 -38.77 6.84
N ASN A 104 21.84 -39.91 6.33
CA ASN A 104 20.51 -40.14 5.81
C ASN A 104 19.50 -40.03 6.97
N ASN A 105 19.06 -38.81 7.28
CA ASN A 105 18.16 -38.54 8.39
C ASN A 105 16.72 -38.57 7.88
N LYS A 106 16.17 -39.78 7.98
CA LYS A 106 14.75 -40.14 7.98
C LYS A 106 13.82 -38.95 8.28
N THR A 107 13.03 -38.57 7.29
CA THR A 107 11.95 -37.57 7.38
C THR A 107 11.12 -37.79 8.64
N ARG A 108 11.31 -36.95 9.65
CA ARG A 108 10.28 -36.75 10.68
C ARG A 108 9.20 -35.91 10.01
N VAL A 109 8.13 -36.57 9.60
CA VAL A 109 6.88 -35.91 9.22
C VAL A 109 6.43 -35.11 10.43
N ILE A 110 6.53 -33.78 10.35
CA ILE A 110 5.92 -32.87 11.31
C ILE A 110 4.45 -32.82 10.90
N THR A 111 3.58 -33.48 11.68
CA THR A 111 2.16 -33.67 11.35
C THR A 111 1.27 -32.46 11.62
N ASP A 112 1.82 -31.30 12.00
CA ASP A 112 1.03 -30.16 12.48
C ASP A 112 1.27 -28.86 11.68
N VAL A 113 1.81 -28.94 10.46
CA VAL A 113 1.92 -27.78 9.56
C VAL A 113 0.75 -27.82 8.59
N PRO A 114 -0.14 -26.80 8.57
CA PRO A 114 -1.25 -26.77 7.63
C PRO A 114 -0.74 -26.74 6.18
N GLU A 115 -1.52 -27.38 5.30
CA GLU A 115 -1.13 -27.75 3.93
C GLU A 115 -0.79 -26.54 3.04
N ASP A 116 -1.31 -25.37 3.40
CA ASP A 116 -1.04 -24.08 2.78
C ASP A 116 0.42 -23.64 2.97
N VAL A 117 0.99 -23.82 4.17
CA VAL A 117 2.37 -23.41 4.50
C VAL A 117 3.43 -24.34 3.91
N VAL A 118 3.17 -25.66 3.85
CA VAL A 118 4.06 -26.64 3.20
C VAL A 118 4.07 -26.48 1.68
N SER A 119 2.97 -25.99 1.11
CA SER A 119 2.88 -25.65 -0.31
C SER A 119 3.77 -24.46 -0.67
N ASP A 120 3.90 -23.46 0.20
CA ASP A 120 4.68 -22.25 -0.06
C ASP A 120 6.19 -22.47 -0.02
N SER A 121 6.70 -23.33 0.88
CA SER A 121 8.13 -23.64 0.93
C SER A 121 8.59 -24.50 -0.26
N ASN A 122 7.79 -25.47 -0.68
CA ASN A 122 8.08 -26.25 -1.90
C ASN A 122 7.85 -25.42 -3.18
N ARG A 123 6.90 -24.47 -3.16
CA ARG A 123 6.71 -23.48 -4.23
C ARG A 123 7.89 -22.54 -4.33
N SER A 124 8.50 -22.13 -3.22
CA SER A 124 9.68 -21.26 -3.19
C SER A 124 10.94 -21.93 -3.78
N TYR A 125 11.09 -23.25 -3.64
CA TYR A 125 12.17 -24.02 -4.27
C TYR A 125 11.88 -24.47 -5.70
N LEU A 126 10.60 -24.66 -6.09
CA LEU A 126 10.20 -24.68 -7.51
C LEU A 126 10.23 -23.28 -8.14
N SER A 127 10.27 -22.21 -7.33
CA SER A 127 10.27 -20.78 -7.70
C SER A 127 11.62 -20.24 -8.18
N ALA A 128 12.51 -21.10 -8.63
CA ALA A 128 13.22 -20.81 -9.89
C ALA A 128 12.26 -20.97 -11.10
N GLN A 129 10.96 -20.67 -10.90
CA GLN A 129 9.89 -20.68 -11.87
C GLN A 129 10.30 -19.80 -13.04
N LYS A 130 10.09 -20.31 -14.26
CA LYS A 130 10.31 -19.57 -15.50
C LYS A 130 9.56 -18.24 -15.44
N LEU A 131 10.26 -17.16 -15.10
CA LEU A 131 9.71 -15.82 -15.10
C LEU A 131 9.18 -15.49 -16.49
N CYS A 132 8.03 -14.82 -16.57
CA CYS A 132 7.50 -14.34 -17.85
C CYS A 132 8.53 -13.44 -18.53
N PRO A 133 8.87 -13.63 -19.82
CA PRO A 133 9.94 -12.91 -20.49
C PRO A 133 9.79 -11.39 -20.37
N ILE A 134 10.91 -10.66 -20.40
CA ILE A 134 10.92 -9.20 -20.27
C ILE A 134 10.04 -8.55 -21.35
N ILE A 135 10.04 -9.13 -22.55
CA ILE A 135 9.15 -8.76 -23.64
C ILE A 135 8.16 -9.91 -23.81
N PRO A 136 6.88 -9.73 -23.47
CA PRO A 136 5.85 -10.73 -23.67
C PRO A 136 5.75 -11.11 -25.16
N PRO A 137 5.65 -12.40 -25.51
CA PRO A 137 5.67 -12.85 -26.90
C PRO A 137 4.35 -12.56 -27.64
N ASN A 138 3.26 -12.35 -26.89
CA ASN A 138 1.91 -12.19 -27.44
C ASN A 138 1.53 -10.72 -27.70
N LEU A 139 2.52 -9.82 -27.77
CA LEU A 139 2.31 -8.42 -28.10
C LEU A 139 2.08 -8.26 -29.60
N VAL A 140 0.96 -7.66 -29.96
CA VAL A 140 0.54 -7.47 -31.37
C VAL A 140 0.65 -6.01 -31.84
N GLY A 141 1.09 -5.10 -30.96
CA GLY A 141 1.13 -3.67 -31.25
C GLY A 141 -0.27 -3.03 -31.15
N TYR A 142 -0.73 -2.43 -32.25
CA TYR A 142 -2.03 -1.76 -32.31
C TYR A 142 -3.18 -2.75 -32.12
N ILE A 143 -4.06 -2.46 -31.17
CA ILE A 143 -5.27 -3.23 -30.90
C ILE A 143 -6.45 -2.26 -31.10
N PRO A 144 -7.38 -2.54 -32.03
CA PRO A 144 -8.53 -1.67 -32.23
C PRO A 144 -9.47 -1.73 -31.02
N THR A 145 -9.90 -0.56 -30.56
CA THR A 145 -10.83 -0.40 -29.45
C THR A 145 -12.24 -0.80 -29.87
N LYS A 146 -12.85 -1.73 -29.13
CA LYS A 146 -14.27 -2.09 -29.30
C LYS A 146 -15.12 -1.12 -28.49
N MET A 147 -16.09 -0.47 -29.13
CA MET A 147 -16.96 0.53 -28.48
C MET A 147 -18.39 -0.01 -28.28
N ASP A 148 -18.75 -1.04 -29.03
CA ASP A 148 -20.05 -1.71 -29.07
C ASP A 148 -20.08 -2.89 -28.09
N ILE A 149 -20.27 -2.59 -26.81
CA ILE A 149 -20.39 -3.61 -25.76
C ILE A 149 -21.80 -3.57 -25.19
N GLN A 150 -22.52 -4.68 -25.32
CA GLN A 150 -23.91 -4.77 -24.89
C GLN A 150 -23.98 -4.87 -23.37
N SER A 151 -23.37 -5.90 -22.78
CA SER A 151 -23.37 -6.15 -21.35
C SER A 151 -21.99 -6.51 -20.80
N LEU A 152 -21.83 -6.45 -19.47
CA LEU A 152 -20.63 -6.95 -18.78
C LEU A 152 -20.59 -8.48 -18.74
N ASP A 153 -21.74 -9.15 -18.78
CA ASP A 153 -21.83 -10.61 -18.80
C ASP A 153 -21.24 -11.18 -20.09
N ASP A 154 -21.46 -10.50 -21.22
CA ASP A 154 -20.81 -10.84 -22.50
C ASP A 154 -19.28 -10.77 -22.40
N VAL A 155 -18.77 -9.78 -21.64
CA VAL A 155 -17.33 -9.61 -21.41
C VAL A 155 -16.78 -10.78 -20.61
N GLU A 156 -17.49 -11.28 -19.59
CA GLU A 156 -17.07 -12.45 -18.80
C GLU A 156 -16.87 -13.69 -19.68
N GLY A 157 -17.78 -13.91 -20.62
CA GLY A 157 -17.71 -15.04 -21.57
C GLY A 157 -16.50 -14.98 -22.51
N GLU A 158 -16.03 -13.77 -22.86
CA GLU A 158 -14.86 -13.59 -23.74
C GLU A 158 -13.51 -13.76 -23.02
N PHE A 159 -13.46 -13.68 -21.68
CA PHE A 159 -12.23 -13.77 -20.88
C PHE A 159 -12.30 -14.87 -19.80
N PRO A 160 -12.32 -16.17 -20.18
CA PRO A 160 -12.46 -17.29 -19.24
C PRO A 160 -11.25 -17.46 -18.30
N ASP A 161 -10.10 -16.87 -18.63
CA ASP A 161 -8.89 -16.90 -17.81
C ASP A 161 -8.87 -15.84 -16.70
N VAL A 162 -9.84 -14.92 -16.70
CA VAL A 162 -9.99 -13.92 -15.63
C VAL A 162 -10.75 -14.57 -14.48
N MET A 163 -10.15 -14.55 -13.30
CA MET A 163 -10.72 -15.06 -12.07
C MET A 163 -11.78 -14.09 -11.50
N PRO A 164 -12.67 -14.56 -10.63
CA PRO A 164 -13.66 -13.70 -9.95
C PRO A 164 -13.01 -12.47 -9.30
N GLY A 165 -13.69 -11.32 -9.41
CA GLY A 165 -13.15 -10.04 -8.93
C GLY A 165 -12.19 -9.36 -9.91
N GLY A 166 -12.11 -9.81 -11.17
CA GLY A 166 -11.31 -9.18 -12.21
C GLY A 166 -9.80 -9.40 -12.06
N HIS A 167 -9.40 -10.50 -11.41
CA HIS A 167 -7.99 -10.86 -11.19
C HIS A 167 -7.49 -11.79 -12.30
N PHE A 168 -6.36 -11.51 -12.91
CA PHE A 168 -5.73 -12.36 -13.92
C PHE A 168 -4.29 -12.68 -13.55
N ARG A 169 -3.87 -13.93 -13.78
CA ARG A 169 -2.49 -14.37 -13.63
C ARG A 169 -2.11 -15.31 -14.79
N PRO A 170 -0.94 -15.12 -15.45
CA PRO A 170 -0.46 -16.04 -16.48
C PRO A 170 -0.32 -17.47 -15.95
N LYS A 171 -0.67 -18.46 -16.76
CA LYS A 171 -0.62 -19.89 -16.37
C LYS A 171 0.73 -20.54 -16.68
N GLU A 172 1.42 -20.02 -17.68
CA GLU A 172 2.63 -20.60 -18.28
C GLU A 172 3.93 -20.11 -17.64
N CYS A 173 3.86 -19.01 -16.89
CA CYS A 173 5.00 -18.34 -16.30
C CYS A 173 4.62 -17.53 -15.07
N THR A 174 5.60 -17.22 -14.23
CA THR A 174 5.40 -16.35 -13.06
C THR A 174 5.63 -14.92 -13.47
N SER A 175 4.61 -14.08 -13.29
CA SER A 175 4.70 -12.67 -13.66
C SER A 175 5.75 -11.95 -12.81
N ARG A 176 6.47 -11.03 -13.45
CA ARG A 176 7.41 -10.12 -12.80
C ARG A 176 6.71 -8.97 -12.07
N HIS A 177 5.45 -8.72 -12.40
CA HIS A 177 4.71 -7.55 -11.92
C HIS A 177 3.35 -7.97 -11.38
N ARG A 178 3.08 -7.60 -10.12
CA ARG A 178 1.76 -7.71 -9.47
C ARG A 178 1.15 -6.32 -9.39
N VAL A 179 0.13 -6.06 -10.20
CA VAL A 179 -0.39 -4.71 -10.47
C VAL A 179 -1.84 -4.56 -10.02
N ALA A 180 -2.14 -3.56 -9.20
CA ALA A 180 -3.50 -3.14 -8.90
C ALA A 180 -3.90 -1.99 -9.83
N ILE A 181 -5.05 -2.11 -10.50
CA ILE A 181 -5.59 -1.08 -11.38
C ILE A 181 -6.79 -0.45 -10.69
N LEU A 182 -6.65 0.81 -10.30
CA LEU A 182 -7.61 1.51 -9.46
C LEU A 182 -8.44 2.47 -10.31
N ILE A 183 -9.74 2.21 -10.41
CA ILE A 183 -10.67 2.95 -11.26
C ILE A 183 -11.64 3.72 -10.35
N PRO A 184 -11.48 5.04 -10.21
CA PRO A 184 -12.44 5.86 -9.49
C PRO A 184 -13.71 5.99 -10.34
N TYR A 185 -14.86 5.63 -9.77
CA TYR A 185 -16.09 5.41 -10.51
C TYR A 185 -17.29 6.11 -9.86
N ARG A 186 -18.19 6.65 -10.70
CA ARG A 186 -19.52 7.12 -10.32
C ARG A 186 -20.40 7.25 -11.56
N ASN A 187 -21.54 6.54 -11.60
CA ASN A 187 -22.59 6.68 -12.62
C ASN A 187 -22.07 6.69 -14.08
N ARG A 188 -21.17 5.78 -14.44
CA ARG A 188 -20.57 5.69 -15.79
C ARG A 188 -20.53 4.27 -16.34
N ALA A 189 -21.61 3.51 -16.14
CA ALA A 189 -21.67 2.09 -16.48
C ALA A 189 -21.34 1.81 -17.96
N GLU A 190 -21.83 2.67 -18.86
CA GLU A 190 -21.55 2.57 -20.30
C GLU A 190 -20.07 2.72 -20.64
N HIS A 191 -19.34 3.59 -19.94
CA HIS A 191 -17.90 3.74 -20.13
C HIS A 191 -17.13 2.58 -19.47
N LEU A 192 -17.60 2.10 -18.32
CA LEU A 192 -16.95 1.04 -17.57
C LEU A 192 -16.91 -0.26 -18.37
N LYS A 193 -18.03 -0.68 -18.98
CA LYS A 193 -18.05 -1.91 -19.78
C LYS A 193 -17.07 -1.86 -20.96
N ILE A 194 -17.01 -0.72 -21.67
CA ILE A 194 -16.05 -0.46 -22.75
C ILE A 194 -14.62 -0.53 -22.21
N PHE A 195 -14.34 0.13 -21.09
CA PHE A 195 -13.02 0.15 -20.47
C PHE A 195 -12.55 -1.26 -20.09
N ILE A 196 -13.36 -2.00 -19.34
CA ILE A 196 -13.04 -3.34 -18.82
C ILE A 196 -12.70 -4.29 -19.97
N TYR A 197 -13.57 -4.39 -20.98
CA TYR A 197 -13.29 -5.24 -22.13
C TYR A 197 -11.96 -4.93 -22.81
N ASN A 198 -11.69 -3.65 -23.10
CA ASN A 198 -10.49 -3.28 -23.82
C ASN A 198 -9.23 -3.44 -22.95
N ILE A 199 -9.30 -3.16 -21.65
CA ILE A 199 -8.15 -3.29 -20.76
C ILE A 199 -7.76 -4.75 -20.55
N HIS A 200 -8.72 -5.67 -20.40
CA HIS A 200 -8.42 -7.10 -20.26
C HIS A 200 -7.71 -7.65 -21.51
N ARG A 201 -8.09 -7.21 -22.71
CA ARG A 201 -7.39 -7.58 -23.96
C ARG A 201 -5.94 -7.13 -23.94
N VAL A 202 -5.66 -5.92 -23.49
CA VAL A 202 -4.31 -5.36 -23.51
C VAL A 202 -3.45 -6.05 -22.44
N LEU A 203 -3.94 -6.14 -21.20
CA LEU A 203 -3.15 -6.56 -20.06
C LEU A 203 -2.84 -8.06 -20.04
N ALA A 204 -3.78 -8.90 -20.47
CA ALA A 204 -3.55 -10.34 -20.56
C ALA A 204 -2.36 -10.66 -21.48
N ARG A 205 -2.18 -9.89 -22.57
CA ARG A 205 -1.05 -10.04 -23.51
C ARG A 205 0.28 -9.59 -22.92
N GLN A 206 0.26 -8.72 -21.92
CA GLN A 206 1.46 -8.24 -21.23
C GLN A 206 2.02 -9.26 -20.21
N GLN A 207 1.33 -10.39 -19.98
CA GLN A 207 1.71 -11.42 -19.01
C GLN A 207 1.96 -10.84 -17.59
N ILE A 208 1.17 -9.83 -17.20
CA ILE A 208 1.19 -9.27 -15.85
C ILE A 208 0.18 -9.98 -14.95
N ASP A 209 0.48 -10.11 -13.66
CA ASP A 209 -0.48 -10.51 -12.64
C ASP A 209 -1.22 -9.24 -12.19
N TYR A 210 -2.51 -9.09 -12.51
CA TYR A 210 -3.23 -7.84 -12.26
C TYR A 210 -4.64 -8.02 -11.75
N GLY A 211 -5.05 -7.16 -10.80
CA GLY A 211 -6.42 -7.04 -10.33
C GLY A 211 -7.02 -5.69 -10.72
N VAL A 212 -8.30 -5.70 -11.09
CA VAL A 212 -9.05 -4.49 -11.45
C VAL A 212 -10.01 -4.12 -10.32
N PHE A 213 -9.86 -2.92 -9.77
CA PHE A 213 -10.65 -2.40 -8.66
C PHE A 213 -11.48 -1.21 -9.11
N VAL A 214 -12.80 -1.35 -9.12
CA VAL A 214 -13.73 -0.25 -9.39
C VAL A 214 -14.17 0.34 -8.05
N ILE A 215 -13.71 1.54 -7.73
CA ILE A 215 -14.02 2.21 -6.47
C ILE A 215 -15.17 3.19 -6.73
N GLU A 216 -16.36 2.85 -6.25
CA GLU A 216 -17.58 3.63 -6.46
C GLU A 216 -17.77 4.69 -5.36
N GLN A 217 -18.01 5.95 -5.77
CA GLN A 217 -18.49 6.98 -4.85
C GLN A 217 -20.02 6.97 -4.78
N GLY A 218 -20.55 6.42 -3.69
CA GLY A 218 -22.00 6.32 -3.45
C GLY A 218 -22.65 7.56 -2.80
N ASP A 219 -21.88 8.56 -2.37
CA ASP A 219 -22.44 9.77 -1.76
C ASP A 219 -22.89 10.80 -2.82
N SER A 220 -23.77 11.72 -2.41
CA SER A 220 -24.25 12.83 -3.24
C SER A 220 -23.29 14.03 -3.27
N LYS A 221 -22.11 13.93 -2.66
CA LYS A 221 -21.13 15.02 -2.59
C LYS A 221 -20.40 15.20 -3.93
N GLY A 222 -19.55 16.22 -4.01
CA GLY A 222 -18.66 16.39 -5.16
C GLY A 222 -17.78 15.16 -5.39
N PHE A 223 -17.51 14.81 -6.65
CA PHE A 223 -16.67 13.66 -6.99
C PHE A 223 -15.25 13.86 -6.47
N ASN A 224 -14.78 13.01 -5.57
CA ASN A 224 -13.46 13.11 -4.97
C ASN A 224 -12.55 11.99 -5.50
N ARG A 225 -11.96 12.23 -6.69
CA ARG A 225 -11.06 11.28 -7.35
C ARG A 225 -9.90 10.86 -6.44
N ALA A 226 -9.25 11.82 -5.76
CA ALA A 226 -8.09 11.53 -4.92
C ALA A 226 -8.46 10.62 -3.73
N LYS A 227 -9.59 10.88 -3.07
CA LYS A 227 -10.08 10.03 -1.97
C LYS A 227 -10.36 8.59 -2.43
N LEU A 228 -11.00 8.43 -3.59
CA LEU A 228 -11.31 7.12 -4.16
C LEU A 228 -10.05 6.31 -4.45
N LEU A 229 -9.01 6.94 -5.01
CA LEU A 229 -7.74 6.29 -5.28
C LEU A 229 -7.00 5.87 -4.01
N ASN A 230 -7.01 6.71 -2.97
CA ASN A 230 -6.42 6.37 -1.67
C ASN A 230 -7.14 5.17 -1.03
N ILE A 231 -8.48 5.14 -1.10
CA ILE A 231 -9.28 4.00 -0.64
C ILE A 231 -8.91 2.75 -1.45
N GLY A 232 -8.86 2.87 -2.79
CA GLY A 232 -8.50 1.76 -3.67
C GLY A 232 -7.11 1.17 -3.37
N TYR A 233 -6.13 2.01 -3.04
CA TYR A 233 -4.80 1.56 -2.61
C TYR A 233 -4.88 0.71 -1.34
N LEU A 234 -5.55 1.21 -0.30
CA LEU A 234 -5.69 0.48 0.97
C LEU A 234 -6.42 -0.85 0.79
N GLU A 235 -7.57 -0.85 0.11
CA GLU A 235 -8.38 -2.05 -0.10
C GLU A 235 -7.66 -3.10 -0.95
N SER A 236 -6.97 -2.68 -2.02
CA SER A 236 -6.24 -3.61 -2.89
C SER A 236 -5.07 -4.27 -2.16
N THR A 237 -4.30 -3.52 -1.36
CA THR A 237 -3.20 -4.09 -0.55
C THR A 237 -3.66 -5.06 0.53
N ALA A 238 -4.89 -4.91 1.04
CA ALA A 238 -5.47 -5.83 2.00
C ALA A 238 -5.88 -7.18 1.38
N LEU A 239 -6.15 -7.20 0.06
CA LEU A 239 -6.61 -8.40 -0.65
C LEU A 239 -5.46 -9.21 -1.26
N TYR A 240 -4.40 -8.55 -1.74
CA TYR A 240 -3.27 -9.21 -2.37
C TYR A 240 -2.02 -8.32 -2.30
N ASP A 241 -0.84 -8.96 -2.33
CA ASP A 241 0.47 -8.30 -2.22
C ASP A 241 0.88 -7.62 -3.55
N TYR A 242 0.10 -6.61 -3.96
CA TYR A 242 0.39 -5.79 -5.13
C TYR A 242 1.63 -4.94 -4.92
N GLN A 243 2.49 -4.88 -5.94
CA GLN A 243 3.76 -4.14 -5.91
C GLN A 243 3.70 -2.84 -6.72
N CYS A 244 2.71 -2.72 -7.61
CA CYS A 244 2.55 -1.61 -8.53
C CYS A 244 1.08 -1.19 -8.60
N PHE A 245 0.83 0.11 -8.76
CA PHE A 245 -0.50 0.70 -8.75
C PHE A 245 -0.67 1.61 -9.96
N VAL A 246 -1.77 1.43 -10.69
CA VAL A 246 -2.15 2.25 -11.85
C VAL A 246 -3.40 3.04 -11.49
N PHE A 247 -3.37 4.36 -11.73
CA PHE A 247 -4.36 5.35 -11.28
C PHE A 247 -4.99 6.14 -12.44
#